data_AF-A0A136JXM8-F1
#
_entry.id   AF-A0A136JXM8-F1
#
_cell.length_a   1.000
_cell.length_b   1.000
_cell.length_c   1.000
_cell.angle_alpha   90.00
_cell.angle_beta   90.00
_cell.angle_gamma   90.00
#
_symmetry.space_group_name_H-M   'P 1'
#
loop_
_entity.id
_entity.type
_entity.pdbx_description
1 polymer ?
#
loop_
_entity_poly.entity_id
_entity_poly.type
_entity_poly.pdbx_seq_one_letter_code
_entity_poly.pdbx_strand_id
1 'polypeptide(L)'
;MTSSNKVLWGTVLLCATLGGASLLAPDSSGSEGPSGTLPIETVANYLHAIIDADRDVYTRHVVERMQAKGIVVASENWEQKNTLPLPAQFLMESGRHVAKKGIGVQYRLISLWPINKRNAAATDLEKTGLGAILTHPDRPHTGFTKNGETRYFHAVYADLAATQACIGCHNAHPDSPKRDFKLNDVMGAIVITIPVGQ
;
A
#
# COMPACT_ATOMS: atom_id res chain seq x y z
N MET A 1 53.26 2.19 -45.69
CA MET A 1 53.79 1.19 -46.65
C MET A 1 52.62 0.43 -47.24
N THR A 2 52.40 0.66 -48.52
CA THR A 2 51.45 -0.02 -49.39
C THR A 2 51.89 -1.46 -49.63
N SER A 3 50.97 -2.42 -49.66
CA SER A 3 51.04 -3.47 -50.67
C SER A 3 49.66 -4.05 -50.96
N SER A 4 49.36 -4.02 -52.25
CA SER A 4 48.17 -4.49 -52.94
C SER A 4 48.30 -6.00 -53.21
N ASN A 5 47.18 -6.71 -53.33
CA ASN A 5 47.05 -7.64 -54.45
C ASN A 5 45.59 -7.84 -54.86
N LYS A 6 45.36 -7.62 -56.16
CA LYS A 6 44.10 -7.83 -56.88
C LYS A 6 44.05 -9.27 -57.40
N VAL A 7 42.84 -9.76 -57.67
CA VAL A 7 42.35 -10.55 -58.84
C VAL A 7 41.15 -11.38 -58.34
N LEU A 8 39.89 -11.03 -58.62
CA LEU A 8 39.08 -11.11 -59.84
C LEU A 8 38.37 -12.48 -60.05
N TRP A 9 37.04 -12.41 -59.97
CA TRP A 9 35.98 -13.19 -60.64
C TRP A 9 35.69 -14.63 -60.22
N GLY A 10 34.46 -14.78 -59.70
CA GLY A 10 33.71 -16.02 -59.63
C GLY A 10 32.26 -15.71 -59.30
N THR A 11 31.49 -15.27 -60.29
CA THR A 11 30.02 -15.20 -60.21
C THR A 11 29.47 -16.61 -60.02
N VAL A 12 29.02 -16.92 -58.80
CA VAL A 12 28.14 -18.06 -58.55
C VAL A 12 26.77 -17.51 -58.22
N LEU A 13 25.92 -17.45 -59.25
CA LEU A 13 24.47 -17.45 -59.08
C LEU A 13 24.10 -18.79 -58.45
N LEU A 14 23.56 -18.79 -57.23
CA LEU A 14 22.80 -19.92 -56.73
C LEU A 14 21.45 -19.47 -56.17
N CYS A 15 20.45 -19.90 -56.93
CA CYS A 15 19.03 -20.03 -56.70
C CYS A 15 18.47 -19.66 -55.32
N ALA A 16 17.51 -18.73 -55.39
CA ALA A 16 16.28 -18.61 -54.62
C ALA A 16 15.95 -19.76 -53.65
N THR A 17 15.81 -19.41 -52.38
CA THR A 17 14.74 -19.92 -51.54
C THR A 17 13.95 -18.74 -50.98
N LEU A 18 12.70 -18.63 -51.42
CA LEU A 18 11.69 -17.78 -50.78
C LEU A 18 11.45 -18.31 -49.37
N GLY A 19 12.17 -17.78 -48.39
CA GLY A 19 11.82 -17.87 -46.98
C GLY A 19 11.07 -16.61 -46.60
N GLY A 20 9.73 -16.65 -46.69
CA GLY A 20 8.88 -15.57 -46.22
C GLY A 20 9.09 -15.35 -44.73
N ALA A 21 9.78 -14.27 -44.37
CA ALA A 21 9.77 -13.73 -43.02
C ALA A 21 8.42 -13.03 -42.82
N SER A 22 7.38 -13.83 -42.58
CA SER A 22 6.14 -13.32 -42.00
C SER A 22 6.48 -12.85 -40.59
N LEU A 23 6.67 -11.54 -40.45
CA LEU A 23 6.62 -10.84 -39.18
C LEU A 23 5.22 -11.07 -38.61
N LEU A 24 5.05 -12.18 -37.90
CA LEU A 24 3.90 -12.38 -37.02
C LEU A 24 4.08 -11.40 -35.86
N ALA A 25 3.54 -10.19 -36.05
CA ALA A 25 3.15 -9.38 -34.91
C ALA A 25 2.24 -10.25 -34.03
N PRO A 26 2.43 -10.28 -32.70
CA PRO A 26 1.49 -10.96 -31.85
C PRO A 26 0.15 -10.26 -32.01
N ASP A 27 -0.79 -10.98 -32.62
CA ASP A 27 -2.18 -10.57 -32.75
C ASP A 27 -2.73 -10.47 -31.33
N SER A 28 -2.78 -9.25 -30.79
CA SER A 28 -3.45 -8.98 -29.53
C SER A 28 -4.96 -8.98 -29.74
N SER A 29 -5.48 -10.06 -30.32
CA SER A 29 -6.90 -10.39 -30.35
C SER A 29 -7.21 -11.29 -29.17
N GLY A 30 -6.80 -10.86 -27.97
CA GLY A 30 -7.39 -11.37 -26.74
C GLY A 30 -8.75 -10.73 -26.63
N SER A 31 -9.81 -11.51 -26.87
CA SER A 31 -11.18 -11.09 -26.57
C SER A 31 -11.22 -10.59 -25.12
N GLU A 32 -11.37 -9.29 -24.92
CA GLU A 32 -11.77 -8.75 -23.63
C GLU A 32 -13.09 -9.45 -23.27
N GLY A 33 -13.02 -10.38 -22.32
CA GLY A 33 -14.19 -10.88 -21.62
C GLY A 33 -14.96 -9.69 -21.03
N PRO A 34 -16.23 -9.86 -20.63
CA PRO A 34 -17.06 -8.75 -20.20
C PRO A 34 -16.29 -7.91 -19.18
N SER A 35 -16.13 -6.61 -19.46
CA SER A 35 -15.48 -5.65 -18.58
C SER A 35 -16.26 -5.61 -17.26
N GLY A 36 -15.89 -6.52 -16.35
CA GLY A 36 -16.58 -6.73 -15.10
C GLY A 36 -16.21 -5.64 -14.12
N THR A 37 -17.20 -4.91 -13.61
CA THR A 37 -17.01 -4.05 -12.45
C THR A 37 -16.53 -4.91 -11.28
N LEU A 38 -15.38 -4.57 -10.70
CA LEU A 38 -14.88 -5.26 -9.52
C LEU A 38 -15.82 -5.01 -8.32
N PRO A 39 -16.10 -6.02 -7.48
CA PRO A 39 -16.78 -5.80 -6.20
C PRO A 39 -16.03 -4.78 -5.35
N ILE A 40 -16.75 -3.91 -4.64
CA ILE A 40 -16.13 -2.82 -3.88
C ILE A 40 -15.20 -3.35 -2.77
N GLU A 41 -15.54 -4.50 -2.18
CA GLU A 41 -14.71 -5.22 -1.22
C GLU A 41 -13.38 -5.66 -1.85
N THR A 42 -13.39 -6.07 -3.13
CA THR A 42 -12.17 -6.46 -3.85
C THR A 42 -11.27 -5.24 -4.07
N VAL A 43 -11.85 -4.11 -4.45
CA VAL A 43 -11.11 -2.84 -4.58
C VAL A 43 -10.50 -2.43 -3.24
N ALA A 44 -11.27 -2.48 -2.15
CA ALA A 44 -10.77 -2.16 -0.81
C ALA A 44 -9.64 -3.11 -0.38
N ASN A 45 -9.74 -4.40 -0.68
CA ASN A 45 -8.69 -5.38 -0.38
C ASN A 45 -7.40 -5.09 -1.15
N TYR A 46 -7.47 -4.70 -2.42
CA TYR A 46 -6.30 -4.31 -3.20
C TYR A 46 -5.64 -3.04 -2.65
N LEU A 47 -6.45 -2.03 -2.30
CA LEU A 47 -5.94 -0.81 -1.67
C LEU A 47 -5.27 -1.12 -0.33
N HIS A 48 -5.90 -1.96 0.50
CA HIS A 48 -5.32 -2.39 1.77
C HIS A 48 -3.98 -3.09 1.58
N ALA A 49 -3.90 -4.05 0.65
CA ALA A 49 -2.67 -4.79 0.39
C ALA A 49 -1.51 -3.87 -0.02
N ILE A 50 -1.78 -2.84 -0.85
CA ILE A 50 -0.77 -1.86 -1.25
C ILE A 50 -0.36 -0.98 -0.05
N ILE A 51 -1.32 -0.46 0.70
CA ILE A 51 -1.07 0.41 1.86
C ILE A 51 -0.24 -0.33 2.93
N ASP A 52 -0.59 -1.58 3.21
CA ASP A 52 0.11 -2.44 4.16
C ASP A 52 1.54 -2.74 3.69
N ALA A 53 1.70 -3.16 2.43
CA ALA A 53 3.02 -3.43 1.85
C ALA A 53 3.94 -2.19 1.85
N ASP A 54 3.42 -1.02 1.48
CA ASP A 54 4.20 0.23 1.47
C ASP A 54 4.68 0.60 2.88
N ARG A 55 3.79 0.50 3.89
CA ARG A 55 4.15 0.78 5.27
C ARG A 55 5.15 -0.24 5.80
N ASP A 56 5.00 -1.51 5.46
CA ASP A 56 5.90 -2.56 5.89
C ASP A 56 7.32 -2.37 5.32
N VAL A 57 7.41 -2.14 4.01
CA VAL A 57 8.67 -1.85 3.31
C VAL A 57 9.35 -0.62 3.89
N TYR A 58 8.60 0.46 4.10
CA TYR A 58 9.13 1.67 4.74
C TYR A 58 9.66 1.38 6.14
N THR A 59 8.91 0.65 6.96
CA THR A 59 9.29 0.37 8.35
C THR A 59 10.54 -0.50 8.42
N ARG A 60 10.58 -1.63 7.71
CA ARG A 60 11.67 -2.60 7.80
C ARG A 60 12.92 -2.12 7.04
N HIS A 61 12.75 -1.67 5.81
CA HIS A 61 13.89 -1.40 4.93
C HIS A 61 14.38 0.05 5.00
N VAL A 62 13.59 0.98 5.54
CA VAL A 62 14.04 2.35 5.77
C VAL A 62 14.26 2.59 7.26
N VAL A 63 13.20 2.59 8.09
CA VAL A 63 13.29 3.00 9.49
C VAL A 63 14.21 2.09 10.30
N GLU A 64 13.92 0.79 10.37
CA GLU A 64 14.70 -0.15 11.18
C GLU A 64 16.15 -0.25 10.70
N ARG A 65 16.35 -0.33 9.37
CA ARG A 65 17.69 -0.36 8.78
C ARG A 65 18.51 0.89 9.09
N MET A 66 17.93 2.09 9.01
CA MET A 66 18.65 3.34 9.32
C MET A 66 18.97 3.46 10.81
N GLN A 67 18.04 3.06 11.67
CA GLN A 67 18.23 3.03 13.12
C GLN A 67 19.32 2.05 13.55
N ALA A 68 19.30 0.83 13.01
CA ALA A 68 20.30 -0.19 13.31
C ALA A 68 21.72 0.23 12.88
N LYS A 69 21.84 1.07 11.85
CA LYS A 69 23.11 1.65 11.41
C LYS A 69 23.51 2.91 12.17
N GLY A 70 22.67 3.41 13.08
CA GLY A 70 22.91 4.65 13.82
C GLY A 70 22.92 5.91 12.94
N ILE A 71 22.30 5.86 11.75
CA ILE A 71 22.30 6.98 10.79
C ILE A 71 21.25 8.03 11.17
N VAL A 72 20.01 7.58 11.37
CA VAL A 72 18.86 8.45 11.71
C VAL A 72 17.79 7.62 12.42
N VAL A 73 17.03 8.24 13.30
CA VAL A 73 15.91 7.63 14.04
C VAL A 73 14.56 8.03 13.45
N ALA A 74 13.49 7.34 13.81
CA ALA A 74 12.14 7.85 13.60
C ALA A 74 11.68 8.69 14.81
N SER A 75 10.92 9.76 14.56
CA SER A 75 10.41 10.64 15.64
C SER A 75 9.06 11.23 15.28
N GLU A 76 8.25 11.52 16.29
CA GLU A 76 7.00 12.27 16.10
C GLU A 76 7.23 13.67 15.53
N ASN A 77 8.39 14.28 15.81
CA ASN A 77 8.77 15.63 15.37
C ASN A 77 9.75 15.58 14.19
N TRP A 78 9.52 14.64 13.26
CA TRP A 78 10.48 14.29 12.22
C TRP A 78 10.89 15.45 11.31
N GLU A 79 9.94 16.30 10.94
CA GLU A 79 10.21 17.48 10.12
C GLU A 79 11.15 18.46 10.82
N GLN A 80 10.90 18.77 12.09
CA GLN A 80 11.67 19.76 12.84
C GLN A 80 13.04 19.22 13.26
N LYS A 81 13.15 17.91 13.48
CA LYS A 81 14.37 17.25 13.96
C LYS A 81 15.22 16.66 12.84
N ASN A 82 14.82 16.81 11.57
CA ASN A 82 15.47 16.18 10.42
C ASN A 82 15.62 14.66 10.62
N THR A 83 14.58 14.01 11.14
CA THR A 83 14.53 12.57 11.36
C THR A 83 13.53 11.90 10.41
N LEU A 84 13.38 10.58 10.47
CA LEU A 84 12.38 9.86 9.70
C LEU A 84 10.97 10.00 10.33
N PRO A 85 9.88 10.06 9.55
CA PRO A 85 8.54 9.93 10.11
C PRO A 85 8.34 8.54 10.71
N LEU A 86 7.54 8.46 11.78
CA LEU A 86 7.09 7.18 12.31
C LEU A 86 6.27 6.41 11.25
N PRO A 87 6.23 5.06 11.28
CA PRO A 87 5.40 4.28 10.36
C PRO A 87 3.94 4.72 10.27
N ALA A 88 3.34 5.09 11.41
CA ALA A 88 1.97 5.61 11.44
C ALA A 88 1.86 6.99 10.78
N GLN A 89 2.84 7.86 10.97
CA GLN A 89 2.88 9.18 10.33
C GLN A 89 3.05 9.07 8.81
N PHE A 90 3.92 8.16 8.34
CA PHE A 90 4.07 7.87 6.92
C PHE A 90 2.73 7.47 6.27
N LEU A 91 2.01 6.51 6.86
CA LEU A 91 0.71 6.07 6.35
C LEU A 91 -0.31 7.21 6.37
N MET A 92 -0.41 7.96 7.47
CA MET A 92 -1.35 9.08 7.59
C MET A 92 -1.06 10.20 6.59
N GLU A 93 0.22 10.55 6.38
CA GLU A 93 0.62 11.54 5.37
C GLU A 93 0.28 11.05 3.96
N SER A 94 0.58 9.79 3.64
CA SER A 94 0.19 9.16 2.37
C SER A 94 -1.32 9.26 2.14
N GLY A 95 -2.13 8.93 3.16
CA GLY A 95 -3.59 9.07 3.12
C GLY A 95 -4.06 10.51 2.90
N ARG A 96 -3.41 11.47 3.58
CA ARG A 96 -3.65 12.90 3.35
C ARG A 96 -3.32 13.32 1.92
N HIS A 97 -2.26 12.76 1.32
CA HIS A 97 -1.90 13.02 -0.08
C HIS A 97 -2.90 12.43 -1.07
N VAL A 98 -3.39 11.21 -0.82
CA VAL A 98 -4.45 10.60 -1.65
C VAL A 98 -5.75 11.40 -1.56
N ALA A 99 -6.17 11.80 -0.36
CA ALA A 99 -7.38 12.61 -0.16
C ALA A 99 -7.32 13.94 -0.93
N LYS A 100 -6.14 14.60 -0.97
CA LYS A 100 -5.93 15.85 -1.74
C LYS A 100 -6.09 15.69 -3.25
N LYS A 101 -5.98 14.47 -3.79
CA LYS A 101 -6.20 14.23 -5.24
C LYS A 101 -7.68 14.34 -5.63
N GLY A 102 -8.61 14.36 -4.67
CA GLY A 102 -10.04 14.53 -4.96
C GLY A 102 -10.70 13.32 -5.63
N ILE A 103 -10.05 12.15 -5.66
CA ILE A 103 -10.57 10.92 -6.28
C ILE A 103 -11.55 10.15 -5.35
N GLY A 104 -11.92 10.74 -4.22
CA GLY A 104 -12.91 10.19 -3.28
C GLY A 104 -12.38 9.16 -2.27
N VAL A 105 -11.40 8.32 -2.66
CA VAL A 105 -10.78 7.33 -1.76
C VAL A 105 -10.07 8.02 -0.59
N GLN A 106 -10.34 7.53 0.62
CA GLN A 106 -9.68 7.98 1.85
C GLN A 106 -9.24 6.78 2.67
N TYR A 107 -8.14 6.93 3.41
CA TYR A 107 -7.78 5.98 4.44
C TYR A 107 -7.08 6.66 5.61
N ARG A 108 -7.22 6.05 6.79
CA ARG A 108 -6.66 6.56 8.04
C ARG A 108 -6.47 5.44 9.06
N LEU A 109 -5.78 5.75 10.14
CA LEU A 109 -5.61 4.86 11.29
C LEU A 109 -6.63 5.18 12.38
N ILE A 110 -7.17 4.12 13.00
CA ILE A 110 -7.92 4.20 14.26
C ILE A 110 -7.39 3.18 15.27
N SER A 111 -7.66 3.40 16.55
CA SER A 111 -7.33 2.42 17.61
C SER A 111 -8.29 2.55 18.79
N LEU A 112 -8.44 1.46 19.55
CA LEU A 112 -9.06 1.47 20.88
C LEU A 112 -8.12 2.09 21.93
N TRP A 113 -6.81 2.10 21.66
CA TRP A 113 -5.78 2.66 22.53
C TRP A 113 -4.96 3.74 21.80
N PRO A 114 -5.59 4.81 21.28
CA PRO A 114 -4.88 5.79 20.49
C PRO A 114 -3.98 6.65 21.39
N ILE A 115 -2.69 6.72 21.02
CA ILE A 115 -1.74 7.71 21.54
C ILE A 115 -2.25 9.11 21.17
N ASN A 116 -2.39 9.39 19.86
CA ASN A 116 -3.04 10.60 19.36
C ASN A 116 -4.56 10.42 19.36
N LYS A 117 -5.28 11.16 20.22
CA LYS A 117 -6.74 11.03 20.40
C LYS A 117 -7.57 11.27 19.13
N ARG A 118 -7.03 11.93 18.11
CA ARG A 118 -7.69 12.07 16.80
C ARG A 118 -7.86 10.75 16.05
N ASN A 119 -7.12 9.71 16.45
CA ASN A 119 -7.22 8.35 15.91
C ASN A 119 -8.23 7.49 16.69
N ALA A 120 -9.13 8.08 17.47
CA ALA A 120 -10.28 7.35 17.99
C ALA A 120 -11.28 7.04 16.87
N ALA A 121 -12.09 5.99 17.05
CA ALA A 121 -13.24 5.73 16.20
C ALA A 121 -14.27 6.87 16.33
N ALA A 122 -14.75 7.36 15.19
CA ALA A 122 -15.71 8.45 15.08
C ALA A 122 -17.14 7.95 14.86
N THR A 123 -17.31 6.73 14.31
CA THR A 123 -18.62 6.15 13.98
C THR A 123 -18.85 4.81 14.67
N ASP A 124 -20.11 4.39 14.76
CA ASP A 124 -20.44 3.08 15.35
C ASP A 124 -19.99 1.90 14.47
N LEU A 125 -19.89 2.11 13.15
CA LEU A 125 -19.27 1.14 12.24
C LEU A 125 -17.80 0.92 12.61
N GLU A 126 -17.05 1.99 12.86
CA GLU A 126 -15.64 1.90 13.24
C GLU A 126 -15.44 1.30 14.63
N LYS A 127 -16.29 1.64 15.61
CA LYS A 127 -16.24 1.06 16.96
C LYS A 127 -16.51 -0.45 16.91
N THR A 128 -17.56 -0.85 16.19
CA THR A 128 -17.90 -2.26 15.97
C THR A 128 -16.78 -2.98 15.22
N GLY A 129 -16.24 -2.34 14.18
CA GLY A 129 -15.14 -2.85 13.39
C GLY A 129 -13.89 -3.11 14.21
N LEU A 130 -13.49 -2.17 15.08
CA LEU A 130 -12.39 -2.35 16.02
C LEU A 130 -12.61 -3.55 16.96
N GLY A 131 -13.84 -3.75 17.46
CA GLY A 131 -14.16 -4.92 18.26
C GLY A 131 -14.08 -6.23 17.47
N ALA A 132 -14.58 -6.23 16.24
CA ALA A 132 -14.55 -7.41 15.37
C ALA A 132 -13.13 -7.86 15.05
N ILE A 133 -12.26 -6.92 14.64
CA ILE A 133 -10.87 -7.23 14.24
C ILE A 133 -9.97 -7.67 15.41
N LEU A 134 -10.34 -7.37 16.67
CA LEU A 134 -9.67 -7.97 17.83
C LEU A 134 -9.93 -9.48 17.96
N THR A 135 -11.10 -9.94 17.51
CA THR A 135 -11.49 -11.35 17.61
C THR A 135 -11.17 -12.15 16.34
N HIS A 136 -11.23 -11.49 15.18
CA HIS A 136 -11.01 -12.09 13.86
C HIS A 136 -10.11 -11.18 13.02
N PRO A 137 -8.80 -11.09 13.32
CA PRO A 137 -7.90 -10.13 12.68
C PRO A 137 -7.63 -10.44 11.19
N ASP A 138 -7.94 -11.65 10.73
CA ASP A 138 -7.82 -12.10 9.34
C ASP A 138 -8.98 -11.61 8.44
N ARG A 139 -10.00 -10.98 9.02
CA ARG A 139 -11.22 -10.59 8.30
C ARG A 139 -11.52 -9.11 8.51
N PRO A 140 -11.67 -8.31 7.43
CA PRO A 140 -12.10 -6.94 7.60
C PRO A 140 -13.56 -6.88 8.06
N HIS A 141 -13.87 -5.86 8.85
CA HIS A 141 -15.25 -5.47 9.10
C HIS A 141 -15.67 -4.41 8.08
N THR A 142 -16.74 -4.66 7.34
CA THR A 142 -17.18 -3.79 6.25
C THR A 142 -18.60 -3.30 6.47
N GLY A 143 -18.94 -2.13 5.91
CA GLY A 143 -20.30 -1.63 5.93
C GLY A 143 -20.47 -0.36 5.12
N PHE A 144 -21.69 0.17 5.12
CA PHE A 144 -22.03 1.38 4.39
C PHE A 144 -22.49 2.48 5.33
N THR A 145 -22.14 3.71 5.01
CA THR A 145 -22.74 4.90 5.62
C THR A 145 -23.24 5.86 4.53
N LYS A 146 -24.07 6.82 4.93
CA LYS A 146 -24.58 7.87 4.06
C LYS A 146 -24.24 9.23 4.67
N ASN A 147 -23.73 10.14 3.84
CA ASN A 147 -23.53 11.54 4.20
C ASN A 147 -24.13 12.41 3.09
N GLY A 148 -25.24 13.08 3.39
CA GLY A 148 -26.06 13.73 2.38
C GLY A 148 -26.59 12.71 1.37
N GLU A 149 -26.37 12.96 0.08
CA GLU A 149 -26.77 12.07 -1.01
C GLU A 149 -25.72 11.00 -1.34
N THR A 150 -24.50 11.14 -0.84
CA THR A 150 -23.39 10.23 -1.15
C THR A 150 -23.38 9.05 -0.19
N ARG A 151 -23.32 7.85 -0.76
CA ARG A 151 -23.12 6.60 -0.03
C ARG A 151 -21.62 6.26 -0.01
N TYR A 152 -21.16 5.76 1.11
CA TYR A 152 -19.76 5.38 1.32
C TYR A 152 -19.67 3.93 1.76
N PHE A 153 -18.78 3.18 1.13
CA PHE A 153 -18.32 1.90 1.62
C PHE A 153 -17.15 2.14 2.58
N HIS A 154 -17.15 1.40 3.69
CA HIS A 154 -16.08 1.41 4.69
C HIS A 154 -15.58 -0.01 4.90
N ALA A 155 -14.26 -0.17 4.97
CA ALA A 155 -13.62 -1.41 5.35
C ALA A 155 -12.59 -1.14 6.44
N VAL A 156 -12.68 -1.89 7.54
CA VAL A 156 -11.84 -1.79 8.73
C VAL A 156 -10.95 -3.03 8.80
N TYR A 157 -9.67 -2.86 8.54
CA TYR A 157 -8.66 -3.93 8.54
C TYR A 157 -7.82 -3.86 9.79
N ALA A 158 -7.44 -5.01 10.37
CA ALA A 158 -6.55 -5.04 11.53
C ALA A 158 -5.19 -4.40 11.21
N ASP A 159 -4.76 -3.45 12.04
CA ASP A 159 -3.40 -2.90 12.00
C ASP A 159 -2.54 -3.65 13.02
N LEU A 160 -1.63 -4.49 12.54
CA LEU A 160 -0.81 -5.36 13.39
C LEU A 160 0.49 -4.68 13.81
N ALA A 161 0.95 -5.04 14.99
CA ALA A 161 2.31 -4.78 15.47
C ALA A 161 3.34 -5.58 14.65
N ALA A 162 3.59 -5.16 13.40
CA ALA A 162 4.36 -5.92 12.43
C ALA A 162 5.88 -5.94 12.67
N THR A 163 6.39 -5.05 13.53
CA THR A 163 7.83 -4.86 13.76
C THR A 163 8.15 -4.48 15.20
N GLN A 164 9.44 -4.56 15.58
CA GLN A 164 9.90 -4.13 16.91
C GLN A 164 9.78 -2.62 17.08
N ALA A 165 9.95 -1.85 16.02
CA ALA A 165 9.74 -0.40 16.05
C ALA A 165 8.30 -0.04 16.45
N CYS A 166 7.29 -0.82 16.01
CA CYS A 166 5.89 -0.59 16.37
C CYS A 166 5.67 -0.72 17.89
N ILE A 167 6.05 -1.84 18.48
CA ILE A 167 5.81 -2.09 19.92
C ILE A 167 6.74 -1.26 20.80
N GLY A 168 7.98 -0.99 20.36
CA GLY A 168 8.93 -0.18 21.12
C GLY A 168 8.42 1.23 21.38
N CYS A 169 7.87 1.89 20.35
CA CYS A 169 7.26 3.20 20.50
C CYS A 169 6.00 3.12 21.35
N HIS A 170 5.04 2.25 21.02
CA HIS A 170 3.75 2.20 21.71
C HIS A 170 3.84 1.78 23.19
N ASN A 171 4.77 0.89 23.53
CA ASN A 171 4.93 0.47 24.92
C ASN A 171 5.69 1.50 25.77
N ALA A 172 6.53 2.33 25.16
CA ALA A 172 7.30 3.36 25.85
C ALA A 172 6.63 4.74 25.87
N HIS A 173 5.70 5.02 24.96
CA HIS A 173 5.15 6.37 24.78
C HIS A 173 4.37 6.84 26.03
N PRO A 174 4.63 8.06 26.55
CA PRO A 174 3.99 8.57 27.77
C PRO A 174 2.46 8.57 27.70
N ASP A 175 1.91 8.96 26.56
CA ASP A 175 0.46 9.04 26.36
C ASP A 175 -0.19 7.73 25.89
N SER A 176 0.56 6.62 25.81
CA SER A 176 0.01 5.35 25.36
C SER A 176 -0.94 4.75 26.40
N PRO A 177 -2.22 4.50 26.06
CA PRO A 177 -3.18 3.90 26.99
C PRO A 177 -2.91 2.41 27.27
N LYS A 178 -2.16 1.73 26.39
CA LYS A 178 -1.81 0.31 26.48
C LYS A 178 -0.31 0.13 26.19
N ARG A 179 0.41 -0.60 27.04
CA ARG A 179 1.89 -0.65 27.03
C ARG A 179 2.52 -2.04 27.03
N ASP A 180 1.71 -3.04 26.77
CA ASP A 180 2.06 -4.46 26.78
C ASP A 180 1.81 -5.11 25.41
N PHE A 181 1.86 -4.32 24.32
CA PHE A 181 1.76 -4.86 22.97
C PHE A 181 2.93 -5.80 22.67
N LYS A 182 2.62 -6.91 22.00
CA LYS A 182 3.56 -7.90 21.47
C LYS A 182 3.54 -7.87 19.95
N LEU A 183 4.55 -8.50 19.35
CA LEU A 183 4.59 -8.66 17.90
C LEU A 183 3.32 -9.39 17.44
N ASN A 184 2.73 -8.90 16.34
CA ASN A 184 1.46 -9.37 15.77
C ASN A 184 0.20 -9.10 16.61
N ASP A 185 0.30 -8.39 17.73
CA ASP A 185 -0.90 -7.87 18.39
C ASP A 185 -1.61 -6.88 17.47
N VAL A 186 -2.94 -6.87 17.55
CA VAL A 186 -3.76 -5.85 16.91
C VAL A 186 -3.61 -4.53 17.67
N MET A 187 -2.99 -3.54 17.04
CA MET A 187 -2.76 -2.21 17.61
C MET A 187 -3.89 -1.23 17.31
N GLY A 188 -4.62 -1.49 16.23
CA GLY A 188 -5.68 -0.63 15.75
C GLY A 188 -6.24 -1.15 14.44
N ALA A 189 -6.67 -0.24 13.57
CA ALA A 189 -7.15 -0.58 12.26
C ALA A 189 -6.79 0.48 11.21
N ILE A 190 -6.58 0.01 9.98
CA ILE A 190 -6.64 0.84 8.78
C ILE A 190 -8.09 0.88 8.32
N VAL A 191 -8.68 2.07 8.28
CA VAL A 191 -10.01 2.28 7.71
C VAL A 191 -9.85 2.80 6.29
N ILE A 192 -10.46 2.13 5.32
CA ILE A 192 -10.57 2.57 3.93
C ILE A 192 -12.01 2.98 3.68
N THR A 193 -12.21 4.18 3.14
CA THR A 193 -13.51 4.73 2.77
C THR A 193 -13.53 5.02 1.27
N ILE A 194 -14.53 4.49 0.57
CA ILE A 194 -14.70 4.65 -0.88
C ILE A 194 -16.12 5.16 -1.14
N PRO A 195 -16.30 6.30 -1.84
CA PRO A 195 -17.63 6.69 -2.28
C PRO A 195 -18.13 5.67 -3.29
N VAL A 196 -19.38 5.24 -3.12
CA VAL A 196 -20.05 4.35 -4.05
C VAL A 196 -21.22 5.09 -4.69
N GLY A 197 -21.47 4.79 -5.97
CA GLY A 197 -22.71 5.24 -6.63
C GLY A 197 -23.95 4.75 -5.87
N GLN A 198 -25.10 5.35 -6.18
CA GLN A 198 -26.38 4.86 -5.65
C GLN A 198 -26.66 3.43 -6.10
#